data_AF-A0A4R2P3K5-F1
#
_entry.id   AF-A0A4R2P3K5-F1
#
_cell.length_a   1.000
_cell.length_b   1.000
_cell.length_c   1.000
_cell.angle_alpha   90.00
_cell.angle_beta   90.00
_cell.angle_gamma   90.00
#
_symmetry.space_group_name_H-M   'P 1'
#
loop_
_entity.id
_entity.type
_entity.pdbx_description
1 polymer ?
#
loop_
_entity_poly.entity_id
_entity_poly.type
_entity_poly.pdbx_seq_one_letter_code
_entity_poly.pdbx_strand_id
1 'polypeptide(L)'
;MALAAFLVAGLAARDAAVLATASRYPQLAAKLAPANATAIVHVFDDTVMSSGDLRRDFKGWIAASRQALRADPLNASALRLLAYVTELLPDGQPSARRLMMLSERASRRDVLAQVWLIEDAVRRGDVEGALHHYDRALTVRPGMAGTLIPILVSATSTPEIRAALVPYLRADRAWTHPFLSVAVGKGQDLAAVADLFRRYGGARAVPTHSEYETRLLARLVNEGDLATARSFAGTMGMSAAARALGFSAASTAPRFRPLTWTLYDGVDGAAELAAGDGLAVTVAPEKRIVAASRMIAPAQAHLILRQRFTLPDPSAAPLITWQAYCRRIDGPQRFWTRDLPAVTANEIVQMPLDVPEGCVGIQLDLLMTGTIGTSDAKALIDRVDLVAR
;
A
#
# COMPACT_ATOMS: atom_id res chain seq x y z
N MET A 1 -56.07 30.36 17.27
CA MET A 1 -54.95 29.47 17.67
C MET A 1 -54.96 28.12 16.96
N ALA A 2 -56.07 27.37 16.92
CA ALA A 2 -56.09 26.02 16.31
C ALA A 2 -55.69 25.97 14.82
N LEU A 3 -56.14 26.92 14.00
CA LEU A 3 -55.83 26.95 12.56
C LEU A 3 -54.32 27.13 12.27
N ALA A 4 -53.66 27.97 13.07
CA ALA A 4 -52.21 28.19 12.97
C ALA A 4 -51.42 26.94 13.37
N ALA A 5 -51.88 26.19 14.38
CA ALA A 5 -51.26 24.94 14.80
C ALA A 5 -51.38 23.84 13.72
N PHE A 6 -52.52 23.73 13.04
CA PHE A 6 -52.69 22.80 11.92
C PHE A 6 -51.83 23.16 10.70
N LEU A 7 -51.67 24.45 10.40
CA LEU A 7 -50.78 24.93 9.34
C LEU A 7 -49.31 24.58 9.62
N VAL A 8 -48.85 24.84 10.85
CA VAL A 8 -47.47 24.51 11.26
C VAL A 8 -47.22 23.00 11.25
N ALA A 9 -48.17 22.20 11.76
CA ALA A 9 -48.08 20.74 11.73
C ALA A 9 -48.06 20.18 10.30
N GLY A 10 -48.86 20.73 9.39
CA GLY A 10 -48.88 20.34 7.99
C GLY A 10 -47.57 20.69 7.26
N LEU A 11 -46.99 21.86 7.53
CA LEU A 11 -45.69 22.26 6.97
C LEU A 11 -44.55 21.37 7.50
N ALA A 12 -44.53 21.09 8.81
CA ALA A 12 -43.54 20.21 9.41
C ALA A 12 -43.62 18.77 8.88
N ALA A 13 -44.84 18.23 8.70
CA ALA A 13 -45.04 16.90 8.12
C ALA A 13 -44.60 16.83 6.66
N ARG A 14 -44.87 17.88 5.88
CA ARG A 14 -44.39 18.01 4.49
C ARG A 14 -42.87 18.06 4.43
N ASP A 15 -42.22 18.87 5.25
CA ASP A 15 -40.76 18.98 5.26
C ASP A 15 -40.09 17.67 5.72
N ALA A 16 -40.66 16.99 6.72
CA ALA A 16 -40.22 15.66 7.13
C ALA A 16 -40.37 14.63 6.00
N ALA A 17 -41.48 14.66 5.26
CA ALA A 17 -41.69 13.79 4.11
C ALA A 17 -40.68 14.07 2.98
N VAL A 18 -40.36 15.34 2.72
CA VAL A 18 -39.35 15.74 1.73
C VAL A 18 -37.96 15.25 2.15
N LEU A 19 -37.55 15.45 3.41
CA LEU A 19 -36.29 14.94 3.95
C LEU A 19 -36.18 13.41 3.85
N ALA A 20 -37.27 12.70 4.13
CA ALA A 20 -37.30 11.23 4.08
C ALA A 20 -37.27 10.66 2.65
N THR A 21 -37.80 11.40 1.67
CA THR A 21 -37.99 10.89 0.30
C THR A 21 -37.00 11.44 -0.72
N ALA A 22 -36.37 12.60 -0.48
CA ALA A 22 -35.57 13.29 -1.50
C ALA A 22 -34.39 12.46 -2.03
N SER A 23 -33.78 11.61 -1.21
CA SER A 23 -32.65 10.76 -1.65
C SER A 23 -33.07 9.58 -2.53
N ARG A 24 -34.31 9.10 -2.41
CA ARG A 24 -34.80 7.88 -3.08
C ARG A 24 -35.81 8.18 -4.20
N TYR A 25 -36.57 9.27 -4.07
CA TYR A 25 -37.56 9.74 -5.03
C TYR A 25 -37.45 11.27 -5.21
N PRO A 26 -36.35 11.77 -5.81
CA PRO A 26 -36.08 13.21 -5.91
C PRO A 26 -37.21 13.99 -6.60
N GLN A 27 -37.76 13.41 -7.68
CA GLN A 27 -38.85 14.00 -8.46
C GLN A 27 -40.15 14.14 -7.65
N LEU A 28 -40.45 13.17 -6.79
CA LEU A 28 -41.62 13.23 -5.92
C LEU A 28 -41.45 14.29 -4.83
N ALA A 29 -40.26 14.34 -4.21
CA ALA A 29 -39.92 15.35 -3.22
C ALA A 29 -40.01 16.78 -3.80
N ALA A 30 -39.55 16.98 -5.04
CA ALA A 30 -39.66 18.28 -5.72
C ALA A 30 -41.11 18.65 -6.07
N LYS A 31 -41.98 17.70 -6.40
CA LYS A 31 -43.42 17.96 -6.56
C LYS A 31 -44.09 18.35 -5.23
N LEU A 32 -43.72 17.68 -4.14
CA LEU A 32 -44.24 17.96 -2.79
C LEU A 32 -43.74 19.28 -2.24
N ALA A 33 -42.49 19.66 -2.52
CA ALA A 33 -41.95 20.95 -2.13
C ALA A 33 -41.04 21.58 -3.19
N PRO A 34 -41.63 22.30 -4.17
CA PRO A 34 -40.89 22.87 -5.30
C PRO A 34 -39.83 23.91 -4.92
N ALA A 35 -39.99 24.55 -3.77
CA ALA A 35 -39.05 25.57 -3.26
C ALA A 35 -38.06 25.01 -2.23
N ASN A 36 -38.16 23.73 -1.86
CA ASN A 36 -37.30 23.15 -0.84
C ASN A 36 -35.91 22.84 -1.42
N ALA A 37 -34.88 23.35 -0.75
CA ALA A 37 -33.50 23.24 -1.21
C ALA A 37 -33.03 21.79 -1.36
N THR A 38 -33.39 20.90 -0.43
CA THR A 38 -33.04 19.48 -0.47
C THR A 38 -33.64 18.78 -1.68
N ALA A 39 -34.91 19.06 -2.00
CA ALA A 39 -35.58 18.50 -3.18
C ALA A 39 -34.91 18.95 -4.49
N ILE A 40 -34.64 20.26 -4.64
CA ILE A 40 -33.99 20.83 -5.84
C ILE A 40 -32.60 20.20 -6.05
N VAL A 41 -31.80 20.11 -4.98
CA VAL A 41 -30.45 19.54 -5.01
C VAL A 41 -30.47 18.07 -5.44
N HIS A 42 -31.37 17.25 -4.87
CA HIS A 42 -31.40 15.83 -5.22
C HIS A 42 -31.85 15.58 -6.66
N VAL A 43 -32.78 16.38 -7.19
CA VAL A 43 -33.15 16.28 -8.62
C VAL A 43 -31.96 16.66 -9.51
N PHE A 44 -31.19 17.67 -9.13
CA PHE A 44 -29.98 18.03 -9.86
C PHE A 44 -28.93 16.93 -9.82
N ASP A 45 -28.57 16.42 -8.63
CA ASP A 45 -27.56 15.38 -8.47
C ASP A 45 -27.94 14.12 -9.30
N ASP A 46 -29.23 13.74 -9.31
CA ASP A 46 -29.75 12.64 -10.13
C ASP A 46 -29.68 12.95 -11.65
N THR A 47 -30.01 14.18 -12.06
CA THR A 47 -29.92 14.62 -13.47
C THR A 47 -28.47 14.61 -13.97
N VAL A 48 -27.53 15.09 -13.16
CA VAL A 48 -26.09 15.07 -13.48
C VAL A 48 -25.58 13.64 -13.61
N MET A 49 -25.93 12.77 -12.66
CA MET A 49 -25.47 11.39 -12.66
C MET A 49 -26.08 10.52 -13.78
N SER A 50 -27.32 10.80 -14.19
CA SER A 50 -28.04 9.97 -15.17
C SER A 50 -27.92 10.44 -16.63
N SER A 51 -27.95 11.76 -16.87
CA SER A 51 -28.13 12.30 -18.23
C SER A 51 -26.89 13.00 -18.78
N GLY A 52 -26.01 13.52 -17.92
CA GLY A 52 -24.84 14.31 -18.30
C GLY A 52 -25.11 15.62 -19.07
N ASP A 53 -26.34 15.90 -19.49
CA ASP A 53 -26.68 17.05 -20.34
C ASP A 53 -27.23 18.24 -19.53
N LEU A 54 -26.37 18.82 -18.70
CA LEU A 54 -26.64 20.07 -17.98
C LEU A 54 -26.73 21.30 -18.90
N ARG A 55 -26.19 21.19 -20.11
CA ARG A 55 -26.03 22.33 -21.02
C ARG A 55 -27.36 22.80 -21.60
N ARG A 56 -28.35 21.92 -21.73
CA ARG A 56 -29.67 22.29 -22.27
C ARG A 56 -30.52 23.16 -21.35
N ASP A 57 -30.36 23.05 -20.03
CA ASP A 57 -31.20 23.79 -19.07
C ASP A 57 -30.40 24.52 -17.96
N PHE A 58 -29.18 24.97 -18.25
CA PHE A 58 -28.35 25.65 -17.25
C PHE A 58 -29.03 26.91 -16.66
N LYS A 59 -29.89 27.60 -17.43
CA LYS A 59 -30.65 28.77 -16.95
C LYS A 59 -31.70 28.37 -15.90
N GLY A 60 -32.44 27.28 -16.12
CA GLY A 60 -33.39 26.74 -15.15
C GLY A 60 -32.70 26.37 -13.85
N TRP A 61 -31.54 25.71 -13.96
CA TRP A 61 -30.74 25.34 -12.79
C TRP A 61 -30.21 26.53 -11.99
N ILE A 62 -29.75 27.60 -12.64
CA ILE A 62 -29.35 28.85 -11.94
C ILE A 62 -30.53 29.42 -11.14
N ALA A 63 -31.72 29.47 -11.74
CA ALA A 63 -32.92 29.99 -11.07
C ALA A 63 -33.31 29.12 -9.87
N ALA A 64 -33.29 27.79 -10.04
CA ALA A 64 -33.59 26.82 -9.00
C ALA A 64 -32.59 26.89 -7.83
N SER A 65 -31.28 26.98 -8.10
CA SER A 65 -30.28 27.15 -7.03
C SER A 65 -30.45 28.45 -6.27
N ARG A 66 -30.73 29.56 -6.97
CA ARG A 66 -30.99 30.85 -6.31
C ARG A 66 -32.25 30.78 -5.45
N GLN A 67 -33.28 30.06 -5.88
CA GLN A 67 -34.46 29.83 -5.07
C GLN A 67 -34.14 28.99 -3.83
N ALA A 68 -33.40 27.89 -3.99
CA ALA A 68 -32.92 27.07 -2.88
C ALA A 68 -32.12 27.89 -1.85
N LEU A 69 -31.21 28.75 -2.31
CA LEU A 69 -30.38 29.61 -1.45
C LEU A 69 -31.15 30.74 -0.76
N ARG A 70 -32.28 31.20 -1.32
CA ARG A 70 -33.17 32.13 -0.61
C ARG A 70 -33.91 31.46 0.54
N ALA A 71 -34.24 30.18 0.38
CA ALA A 71 -34.89 29.39 1.43
C ALA A 71 -33.89 28.91 2.50
N ASP A 72 -32.69 28.51 2.07
CA ASP A 72 -31.61 28.03 2.94
C ASP A 72 -30.25 28.63 2.48
N PRO A 73 -29.86 29.80 3.02
CA PRO A 73 -28.65 30.52 2.59
C PRO A 73 -27.33 29.79 2.84
N LEU A 74 -27.31 28.82 3.76
CA LEU A 74 -26.12 28.04 4.11
C LEU A 74 -26.15 26.63 3.49
N ASN A 75 -27.05 26.39 2.53
CA ASN A 75 -27.12 25.10 1.86
C ASN A 75 -25.89 24.87 0.96
N ALA A 76 -24.93 24.10 1.47
CA ALA A 76 -23.69 23.81 0.76
C ALA A 76 -23.92 23.17 -0.61
N SER A 77 -24.89 22.26 -0.73
CA SER A 77 -25.20 21.60 -1.99
C SER A 77 -25.82 22.54 -3.02
N ALA A 78 -26.68 23.47 -2.60
CA ALA A 78 -27.24 24.50 -3.49
C ALA A 78 -26.17 25.50 -3.95
N LEU A 79 -25.21 25.85 -3.08
CA LEU A 79 -24.04 26.66 -3.44
C LEU A 79 -23.17 25.93 -4.47
N ARG A 80 -22.92 24.63 -4.27
CA ARG A 80 -22.19 23.77 -5.21
C ARG A 80 -22.91 23.66 -6.55
N LEU A 81 -24.23 23.46 -6.54
CA LEU A 81 -25.04 23.42 -7.75
C LEU A 81 -24.84 24.71 -8.55
N LEU A 82 -25.02 25.86 -7.87
CA LEU A 82 -24.85 27.16 -8.50
C LEU A 82 -23.44 27.33 -9.06
N ALA A 83 -22.41 26.84 -8.35
CA ALA A 83 -21.03 26.82 -8.82
C ALA A 83 -20.90 26.04 -10.13
N TYR A 84 -21.39 24.80 -10.16
CA TYR A 84 -21.32 23.91 -11.32
C TYR A 84 -21.98 24.51 -12.56
N VAL A 85 -23.17 25.11 -12.42
CA VAL A 85 -23.86 25.71 -13.58
C VAL A 85 -23.31 27.08 -13.97
N THR A 86 -22.67 27.78 -13.03
CA THR A 86 -21.95 29.02 -13.32
C THR A 86 -20.66 28.74 -14.10
N GLU A 87 -19.97 27.63 -13.85
CA GLU A 87 -18.76 27.22 -14.61
C GLU A 87 -19.06 27.03 -16.10
N LEU A 88 -20.30 26.67 -16.47
CA LEU A 88 -20.73 26.49 -17.86
C LEU A 88 -20.89 27.81 -18.64
N LEU A 89 -20.89 28.95 -17.94
CA LEU A 89 -20.97 30.26 -18.57
C LEU A 89 -19.62 30.69 -19.14
N PRO A 90 -19.60 31.50 -20.22
CA PRO A 90 -18.38 32.21 -20.63
C PRO A 90 -17.78 32.96 -19.44
N ASP A 91 -16.48 32.79 -19.21
CA ASP A 91 -15.73 33.36 -18.08
C ASP A 91 -16.29 33.02 -16.68
N GLY A 92 -17.05 31.92 -16.58
CA GLY A 92 -17.71 31.47 -15.37
C GLY A 92 -16.77 30.96 -14.28
N GLN A 93 -15.55 30.55 -14.65
CA GLN A 93 -14.65 29.81 -13.76
C GLN A 93 -14.29 30.54 -12.45
N PRO A 94 -13.93 31.84 -12.44
CA PRO A 94 -13.65 32.55 -11.20
C PRO A 94 -14.87 32.61 -10.27
N SER A 95 -16.07 32.74 -10.83
CA SER A 95 -17.32 32.77 -10.06
C SER A 95 -17.69 31.38 -9.53
N ALA A 96 -17.54 30.34 -10.35
CA ALA A 96 -17.71 28.96 -9.93
C ALA A 96 -16.79 28.61 -8.75
N ARG A 97 -15.51 28.97 -8.83
CA ARG A 97 -14.55 28.77 -7.73
C ARG A 97 -14.99 29.46 -6.44
N ARG A 98 -15.39 30.73 -6.50
CA ARG A 98 -15.86 31.47 -5.31
C ARG A 98 -17.08 30.80 -4.68
N LEU A 99 -18.00 30.31 -5.50
CA LEU A 99 -19.19 29.59 -5.04
C LEU A 99 -18.84 28.22 -4.44
N MET A 100 -17.89 27.49 -5.04
CA MET A 100 -17.44 26.21 -4.50
C MET A 100 -16.70 26.37 -3.17
N MET A 101 -15.87 27.41 -3.03
CA MET A 101 -15.27 27.80 -1.75
C MET A 101 -16.32 28.27 -0.72
N LEU A 102 -17.44 28.86 -1.16
CA LEU A 102 -18.52 29.20 -0.25
C LEU A 102 -19.29 27.94 0.19
N SER A 103 -19.51 26.99 -0.72
CA SER A 103 -20.06 25.67 -0.42
C SER A 103 -19.20 24.93 0.61
N GLU A 104 -17.87 24.91 0.42
CA GLU A 104 -16.94 24.27 1.36
C GLU A 104 -16.92 24.95 2.73
N ARG A 105 -17.01 26.28 2.79
CA ARG A 105 -17.17 27.03 4.05
C ARG A 105 -18.49 26.72 4.75
N ALA A 106 -19.57 26.55 3.99
CA ALA A 106 -20.88 26.18 4.54
C ALA A 106 -20.88 24.72 5.05
N SER A 107 -20.26 23.80 4.30
CA SER A 107 -20.05 22.42 4.74
C SER A 107 -18.83 21.78 4.10
N ARG A 108 -17.85 21.44 4.95
CA ARG A 108 -16.68 20.61 4.57
C ARG A 108 -17.06 19.16 4.24
N ARG A 109 -18.30 18.75 4.53
CA ARG A 109 -18.82 17.40 4.28
C ARG A 109 -19.46 17.23 2.90
N ASP A 110 -19.60 18.31 2.11
CA ASP A 110 -20.01 18.18 0.72
C ASP A 110 -18.85 17.62 -0.12
N VAL A 111 -18.90 16.30 -0.34
CA VAL A 111 -17.84 15.55 -1.03
C VAL A 111 -17.73 15.96 -2.50
N LEU A 112 -18.83 16.30 -3.17
CA LEU A 112 -18.80 16.72 -4.57
C LEU A 112 -18.14 18.09 -4.71
N ALA A 113 -18.33 18.98 -3.73
CA ALA A 113 -17.59 20.23 -3.65
C ALA A 113 -16.09 19.97 -3.41
N GLN A 114 -15.73 19.03 -2.53
CA GLN A 114 -14.32 18.67 -2.32
C GLN A 114 -13.69 18.11 -3.61
N VAL A 115 -14.37 17.21 -4.33
CA VAL A 115 -13.86 16.63 -5.60
C VAL A 115 -13.63 17.73 -6.65
N TRP A 116 -14.59 18.64 -6.81
CA TRP A 116 -14.39 19.77 -7.73
C TRP A 116 -13.21 20.66 -7.31
N LEU A 117 -13.04 20.91 -6.01
CA LEU A 117 -11.94 21.71 -5.49
C LEU A 117 -10.58 21.01 -5.63
N ILE A 118 -10.53 19.67 -5.63
CA ILE A 118 -9.33 18.91 -6.01
C ILE A 118 -8.96 19.24 -7.46
N GLU A 119 -9.89 19.10 -8.40
CA GLU A 119 -9.64 19.34 -9.83
C GLU A 119 -9.23 20.79 -10.10
N ASP A 120 -9.90 21.74 -9.45
CA ASP A 120 -9.58 23.16 -9.57
C ASP A 120 -8.20 23.49 -8.96
N ALA A 121 -7.81 22.86 -7.85
CA ALA A 121 -6.47 23.01 -7.29
C ALA A 121 -5.40 22.39 -8.21
N VAL A 122 -5.64 21.20 -8.76
CA VAL A 122 -4.76 20.55 -9.74
C VAL A 122 -4.58 21.42 -10.99
N ARG A 123 -5.66 22.01 -11.53
CA ARG A 123 -5.60 22.95 -12.68
C ARG A 123 -4.70 24.16 -12.42
N ARG A 124 -4.53 24.57 -11.16
CA ARG A 124 -3.66 25.69 -10.76
C ARG A 124 -2.23 25.27 -10.40
N GLY A 125 -1.92 23.97 -10.37
CA GLY A 125 -0.68 23.47 -9.80
C GLY A 125 -0.61 23.61 -8.26
N ASP A 126 -1.75 23.76 -7.59
CA ASP A 126 -1.84 23.90 -6.13
C ASP A 126 -1.90 22.53 -5.46
N VAL A 127 -0.71 21.92 -5.26
CA VAL A 127 -0.57 20.57 -4.70
C VAL A 127 -1.11 20.48 -3.26
N GLU A 128 -0.79 21.46 -2.41
CA GLU A 128 -1.24 21.47 -1.02
C GLU A 128 -2.76 21.60 -0.93
N GLY A 129 -3.34 22.52 -1.71
CA GLY A 129 -4.79 22.68 -1.81
C GLY A 129 -5.48 21.41 -2.30
N ALA A 130 -4.93 20.75 -3.33
CA ALA A 130 -5.47 19.49 -3.82
C ALA A 130 -5.48 18.41 -2.72
N LEU A 131 -4.36 18.20 -2.03
CA LEU A 131 -4.26 17.18 -0.97
C LEU A 131 -5.16 17.49 0.24
N HIS A 132 -5.34 18.76 0.58
CA HIS A 132 -6.28 19.17 1.63
C HIS A 132 -7.72 18.78 1.30
N HIS A 133 -8.12 18.90 0.04
CA HIS A 133 -9.45 18.47 -0.40
C HIS A 133 -9.55 16.93 -0.53
N TYR A 134 -8.48 16.23 -0.92
CA TYR A 134 -8.40 14.76 -0.85
C TYR A 134 -8.63 14.26 0.58
N ASP A 135 -7.91 14.82 1.57
CA ASP A 135 -8.00 14.41 2.97
C ASP A 135 -9.44 14.50 3.48
N ARG A 136 -10.14 15.60 3.16
CA ARG A 136 -11.53 15.79 3.54
C ARG A 136 -12.48 14.85 2.80
N ALA A 137 -12.36 14.71 1.49
CA ALA A 137 -13.20 13.81 0.71
C ALA A 137 -13.12 12.36 1.21
N LEU A 138 -11.89 11.88 1.44
CA LEU A 138 -11.62 10.51 1.91
C LEU A 138 -12.00 10.30 3.37
N THR A 139 -11.85 11.32 4.22
CA THR A 139 -12.28 11.25 5.63
C THR A 139 -13.81 11.24 5.76
N VAL A 140 -14.51 12.05 4.97
CA VAL A 140 -15.98 12.17 5.05
C VAL A 140 -16.67 10.99 4.37
N ARG A 141 -16.17 10.53 3.22
CA ARG A 141 -16.77 9.42 2.47
C ARG A 141 -15.70 8.40 2.08
N PRO A 142 -15.35 7.47 2.99
CA PRO A 142 -14.38 6.41 2.72
C PRO A 142 -14.70 5.58 1.46
N GLY A 143 -15.98 5.47 1.09
CA GLY A 143 -16.40 4.79 -0.16
C GLY A 143 -15.83 5.40 -1.45
N MET A 144 -15.32 6.63 -1.42
CA MET A 144 -14.63 7.26 -2.57
C MET A 144 -13.19 6.76 -2.76
N ALA A 145 -12.64 6.02 -1.79
CA ALA A 145 -11.27 5.51 -1.82
C ALA A 145 -10.97 4.72 -3.11
N GLY A 146 -11.93 3.93 -3.60
CA GLY A 146 -11.76 3.13 -4.83
C GLY A 146 -11.51 3.97 -6.09
N THR A 147 -11.96 5.22 -6.12
CA THR A 147 -11.77 6.15 -7.25
C THR A 147 -10.58 7.07 -7.04
N LEU A 148 -10.45 7.63 -5.84
CA LEU A 148 -9.49 8.69 -5.55
C LEU A 148 -8.07 8.16 -5.25
N ILE A 149 -7.95 7.04 -4.53
CA ILE A 149 -6.63 6.53 -4.12
C ILE A 149 -5.76 6.10 -5.31
N PRO A 150 -6.26 5.38 -6.33
CA PRO A 150 -5.42 5.02 -7.49
C PRO A 150 -4.80 6.23 -8.19
N ILE A 151 -5.57 7.33 -8.31
CA ILE A 151 -5.08 8.59 -8.89
C ILE A 151 -3.97 9.17 -8.01
N LEU A 152 -4.21 9.24 -6.70
CA LEU A 152 -3.24 9.76 -5.74
C LEU A 152 -1.94 8.92 -5.70
N VAL A 153 -2.04 7.59 -5.81
CA VAL A 153 -0.90 6.68 -5.90
C VAL A 153 -0.10 6.94 -7.18
N SER A 154 -0.76 7.09 -8.34
CA SER A 154 -0.06 7.44 -9.59
C SER A 154 0.69 8.78 -9.48
N ALA A 155 0.09 9.75 -8.79
CA ALA A 155 0.66 11.06 -8.55
C ALA A 155 1.91 11.04 -7.64
N THR A 156 2.16 9.94 -6.90
CA THR A 156 3.37 9.82 -6.07
C THR A 156 4.66 9.76 -6.89
N SER A 157 4.61 9.56 -8.21
CA SER A 157 5.78 9.69 -9.09
C SER A 157 6.37 11.12 -9.04
N THR A 158 5.55 12.13 -8.76
CA THR A 158 5.95 13.53 -8.60
C THR A 158 6.54 13.80 -7.20
N PRO A 159 7.81 14.25 -7.08
CA PRO A 159 8.46 14.50 -5.78
C PRO A 159 7.74 15.50 -4.88
N GLU A 160 7.15 16.55 -5.46
CA GLU A 160 6.42 17.59 -4.74
C GLU A 160 5.17 17.02 -4.04
N ILE A 161 4.48 16.09 -4.70
CA ILE A 161 3.31 15.40 -4.15
C ILE A 161 3.72 14.49 -2.99
N ARG A 162 4.85 13.77 -3.13
CA ARG A 162 5.37 12.95 -2.01
C ARG A 162 5.71 13.80 -0.79
N ALA A 163 6.31 14.97 -1.00
CA ALA A 163 6.62 15.89 0.09
C ALA A 163 5.34 16.38 0.79
N ALA A 164 4.33 16.79 0.01
CA ALA A 164 3.08 17.31 0.53
C ALA A 164 2.18 16.24 1.20
N LEU A 165 2.39 14.95 0.90
CA LEU A 165 1.69 13.84 1.57
C LEU A 165 2.20 13.53 2.99
N VAL A 166 3.43 13.93 3.33
CA VAL A 166 4.09 13.59 4.61
C VAL A 166 3.24 13.95 5.84
N PRO A 167 2.64 15.15 5.97
CA PRO A 167 1.87 15.50 7.15
C PRO A 167 0.66 14.58 7.37
N TYR A 168 -0.02 14.17 6.28
CA TYR A 168 -1.18 13.28 6.36
C TYR A 168 -0.80 11.86 6.76
N LEU A 169 0.32 11.36 6.25
CA LEU A 169 0.85 10.03 6.60
C LEU A 169 1.28 9.99 8.07
N ARG A 170 1.98 11.03 8.56
CA ARG A 170 2.38 11.14 9.97
C ARG A 170 1.20 11.31 10.93
N ALA A 171 0.13 11.97 10.48
CA ALA A 171 -1.10 12.11 11.25
C ALA A 171 -1.96 10.84 11.26
N ASP A 172 -1.52 9.78 10.57
CA ASP A 172 -2.21 8.49 10.44
C ASP A 172 -3.71 8.62 10.14
N ARG A 173 -4.05 9.44 9.13
CA ARG A 173 -5.45 9.65 8.72
C ARG A 173 -6.08 8.31 8.32
N ALA A 174 -7.37 8.11 8.57
CA ALA A 174 -8.04 6.83 8.30
C ALA A 174 -7.87 6.28 6.86
N TRP A 175 -7.65 7.15 5.88
CA TRP A 175 -7.45 6.77 4.48
C TRP A 175 -5.99 6.41 4.13
N THR A 176 -5.01 6.67 5.00
CA THR A 176 -3.58 6.37 4.77
C THR A 176 -3.36 4.87 4.61
N HIS A 177 -4.00 4.04 5.43
CA HIS A 177 -3.91 2.59 5.37
C HIS A 177 -4.36 2.02 4.00
N PRO A 178 -5.58 2.34 3.51
CA PRO A 178 -5.97 2.02 2.14
C PRO A 178 -5.00 2.55 1.09
N PHE A 179 -4.50 3.78 1.24
CA PHE A 179 -3.55 4.38 0.32
C PHE A 179 -2.23 3.62 0.26
N LEU A 180 -1.61 3.32 1.40
CA LEU A 180 -0.36 2.57 1.49
C LEU A 180 -0.53 1.12 0.99
N SER A 181 -1.68 0.51 1.27
CA SER A 181 -2.01 -0.82 0.73
C SER A 181 -2.03 -0.82 -0.81
N VAL A 182 -2.62 0.20 -1.44
CA VAL A 182 -2.64 0.32 -2.90
C VAL A 182 -1.27 0.72 -3.45
N ALA A 183 -0.56 1.66 -2.81
CA ALA A 183 0.77 2.08 -3.21
C ALA A 183 1.77 0.92 -3.24
N VAL A 184 1.79 0.12 -2.17
CA VAL A 184 2.68 -1.04 -2.06
C VAL A 184 2.23 -2.19 -2.97
N GLY A 185 0.92 -2.46 -3.07
CA GLY A 185 0.42 -3.59 -3.84
C GLY A 185 0.32 -3.38 -5.35
N LYS A 186 0.07 -2.14 -5.80
CA LYS A 186 -0.25 -1.83 -7.21
C LYS A 186 0.53 -0.64 -7.79
N GLY A 187 1.31 0.08 -6.98
CA GLY A 187 2.14 1.19 -7.46
C GLY A 187 3.13 0.72 -8.53
N GLN A 188 3.29 1.51 -9.58
CA GLN A 188 4.18 1.16 -10.71
C GLN A 188 5.62 1.60 -10.46
N ASP A 189 5.81 2.72 -9.75
CA ASP A 189 7.13 3.25 -9.37
C ASP A 189 7.42 2.91 -7.90
N LEU A 190 8.02 1.74 -7.66
CA LEU A 190 8.34 1.32 -6.30
C LEU A 190 9.42 2.17 -5.64
N ALA A 191 10.31 2.78 -6.41
CA ALA A 191 11.32 3.68 -5.89
C ALA A 191 10.69 4.96 -5.33
N ALA A 192 9.68 5.52 -6.01
CA ALA A 192 8.89 6.64 -5.50
C ALA A 192 8.11 6.26 -4.22
N VAL A 193 7.54 5.05 -4.16
CA VAL A 193 6.87 4.57 -2.94
C VAL A 193 7.88 4.43 -1.80
N ALA A 194 9.05 3.84 -2.03
CA ALA A 194 10.10 3.73 -1.02
C ALA A 194 10.62 5.10 -0.55
N ASP A 195 10.76 6.06 -1.46
CA ASP A 195 11.10 7.45 -1.13
C ASP A 195 10.02 8.12 -0.27
N LEU A 196 8.73 7.85 -0.52
CA LEU A 196 7.64 8.33 0.32
C LEU A 196 7.76 7.83 1.77
N PHE A 197 7.95 6.52 1.96
CA PHE A 197 8.19 5.93 3.29
C PHE A 197 9.39 6.57 4.00
N ARG A 198 10.50 6.77 3.27
CA ARG A 198 11.69 7.44 3.80
C ARG A 198 11.40 8.87 4.27
N ARG A 199 10.63 9.65 3.50
CA ARG A 199 10.31 11.05 3.81
C ARG A 199 9.48 11.20 5.08
N TYR A 200 8.41 10.40 5.21
CA TYR A 200 7.55 10.52 6.39
C TYR A 200 8.11 9.79 7.62
N GLY A 201 9.04 8.85 7.43
CA GLY A 201 9.74 8.13 8.50
C GLY A 201 9.24 6.70 8.73
N GLY A 202 8.30 6.22 7.90
CA GLY A 202 7.84 4.83 7.91
C GLY A 202 7.30 4.40 9.27
N ALA A 203 7.55 3.14 9.64
CA ALA A 203 7.08 2.60 10.92
C ALA A 203 7.76 3.21 12.14
N ARG A 204 8.90 3.91 11.97
CA ARG A 204 9.54 4.63 13.07
C ARG A 204 8.72 5.85 13.49
N ALA A 205 8.12 6.54 12.51
CA ALA A 205 7.24 7.66 12.76
C ALA A 205 5.82 7.19 13.10
N VAL A 206 5.34 6.14 12.42
CA VAL A 206 3.96 5.64 12.54
C VAL A 206 3.97 4.11 12.65
N PRO A 207 4.05 3.53 13.87
CA PRO A 207 4.26 2.09 14.07
C PRO A 207 3.25 1.16 13.37
N THR A 208 2.02 1.63 13.15
CA THR A 208 0.96 0.90 12.43
C THR A 208 1.30 0.63 10.96
N HIS A 209 2.35 1.26 10.39
CA HIS A 209 2.73 1.12 8.98
C HIS A 209 3.78 0.03 8.70
N SER A 210 4.24 -0.71 9.72
CA SER A 210 5.32 -1.71 9.59
C SER A 210 5.04 -2.85 8.61
N GLU A 211 3.77 -3.24 8.48
CA GLU A 211 3.34 -4.27 7.54
C GLU A 211 3.54 -3.83 6.09
N TYR A 212 3.25 -2.55 5.79
CA TYR A 212 3.42 -2.01 4.45
C TYR A 212 4.90 -1.88 4.07
N GLU A 213 5.78 -1.53 5.02
CA GLU A 213 7.23 -1.53 4.77
C GLU A 213 7.74 -2.93 4.44
N THR A 214 7.32 -3.93 5.22
CA THR A 214 7.72 -5.34 4.99
C THR A 214 7.25 -5.82 3.61
N ARG A 215 6.00 -5.51 3.24
CA ARG A 215 5.46 -5.85 1.91
C ARG A 215 6.17 -5.11 0.77
N LEU A 216 6.48 -3.82 0.95
CA LEU A 216 7.21 -3.03 -0.04
C LEU A 216 8.60 -3.59 -0.27
N LEU A 217 9.31 -3.92 0.82
CA LEU A 217 10.63 -4.53 0.75
C LEU A 217 10.59 -5.85 -0.01
N ALA A 218 9.65 -6.73 0.31
CA ALA A 218 9.49 -8.00 -0.38
C ALA A 218 9.19 -7.81 -1.87
N ARG A 219 8.32 -6.86 -2.22
CA ARG A 219 7.98 -6.55 -3.60
C ARG A 219 9.17 -5.99 -4.38
N LEU A 220 9.93 -5.06 -3.82
CA LEU A 220 11.16 -4.53 -4.43
C LEU A 220 12.14 -5.65 -4.77
N VAL A 221 12.32 -6.61 -3.87
CA VAL A 221 13.20 -7.77 -4.14
C VAL A 221 12.63 -8.67 -5.23
N ASN A 222 11.33 -8.97 -5.20
CA ASN A 222 10.69 -9.86 -6.16
C ASN A 222 10.67 -9.26 -7.59
N GLU A 223 10.56 -7.93 -7.71
CA GLU A 223 10.66 -7.21 -8.99
C GLU A 223 12.10 -6.97 -9.46
N GLY A 224 13.10 -7.38 -8.66
CA GLY A 224 14.52 -7.30 -9.02
C GLY A 224 15.20 -5.97 -8.70
N ASP A 225 14.49 -4.99 -8.12
CA ASP A 225 15.08 -3.73 -7.64
C ASP A 225 15.76 -3.92 -6.27
N LEU A 226 16.81 -4.73 -6.27
CA LEU A 226 17.55 -5.08 -5.06
C LEU A 226 18.34 -3.89 -4.49
N ALA A 227 18.73 -2.94 -5.34
CA ALA A 227 19.43 -1.73 -4.92
C ALA A 227 18.52 -0.85 -4.04
N THR A 228 17.31 -0.55 -4.51
CA THR A 228 16.32 0.19 -3.73
C THR A 228 15.90 -0.59 -2.49
N ALA A 229 15.67 -1.91 -2.60
CA ALA A 229 15.33 -2.76 -1.46
C ALA A 229 16.36 -2.65 -0.32
N ARG A 230 17.66 -2.71 -0.64
CA ARG A 230 18.74 -2.61 0.36
C ARG A 230 18.83 -1.23 1.00
N SER A 231 18.71 -0.18 0.19
CA SER A 231 18.66 1.20 0.68
C SER A 231 17.48 1.39 1.64
N PHE A 232 16.30 0.91 1.26
CA PHE A 232 15.08 0.97 2.05
C PHE A 232 15.15 0.14 3.34
N ALA A 233 15.71 -1.07 3.31
CA ALA A 233 15.96 -1.84 4.53
C ALA A 233 16.91 -1.11 5.50
N GLY A 234 17.86 -0.34 4.97
CA GLY A 234 18.69 0.59 5.77
C GLY A 234 17.86 1.63 6.51
N THR A 235 16.89 2.26 5.86
CA THR A 235 15.99 3.24 6.48
C THR A 235 15.05 2.62 7.51
N MET A 236 14.67 1.35 7.32
CA MET A 236 13.93 0.55 8.31
C MET A 236 14.80 0.14 9.53
N GLY A 237 16.13 0.32 9.47
CA GLY A 237 17.04 0.03 10.58
C GLY A 237 17.68 -1.35 10.54
N MET A 238 17.87 -1.92 9.35
CA MET A 238 18.63 -3.16 9.19
C MET A 238 20.06 -2.97 9.71
N SER A 239 20.44 -3.76 10.71
CA SER A 239 21.76 -3.74 11.34
C SER A 239 22.79 -4.52 10.52
N ALA A 240 24.08 -4.40 10.88
CA ALA A 240 25.13 -5.25 10.29
C ALA A 240 24.88 -6.74 10.58
N ALA A 241 24.43 -7.09 11.79
CA ALA A 241 24.07 -8.46 12.17
C ALA A 241 22.93 -9.01 11.29
N ALA A 242 21.93 -8.19 10.94
CA ALA A 242 20.86 -8.62 10.03
C ALA A 242 21.37 -8.87 8.60
N ARG A 243 22.44 -8.17 8.16
CA ARG A 243 23.07 -8.35 6.84
C ARG A 243 24.04 -9.54 6.80
N ALA A 244 24.59 -9.94 7.95
CA ALA A 244 25.52 -11.07 8.03
C ALA A 244 24.84 -12.37 7.57
N LEU A 245 25.59 -13.23 6.86
CA LEU A 245 25.06 -14.46 6.29
C LEU A 245 24.83 -15.57 7.34
N GLY A 246 25.50 -15.50 8.49
CA GLY A 246 25.27 -16.42 9.61
C GLY A 246 23.84 -16.38 10.12
N PHE A 247 23.45 -17.39 10.88
CA PHE A 247 22.10 -17.52 11.45
C PHE A 247 22.03 -16.94 12.86
N SER A 248 21.18 -15.93 13.04
CA SER A 248 20.93 -15.23 14.30
C SER A 248 19.51 -14.69 14.30
N ALA A 249 19.03 -14.20 15.45
CA ALA A 249 17.74 -13.51 15.54
C ALA A 249 17.67 -12.29 14.60
N ALA A 250 18.78 -11.59 14.40
CA ALA A 250 18.83 -10.42 13.52
C ALA A 250 18.77 -10.82 12.04
N SER A 251 19.49 -11.87 11.63
CA SER A 251 19.57 -12.32 10.24
C SER A 251 18.39 -13.19 9.79
N THR A 252 17.46 -13.51 10.68
CA THR A 252 16.19 -14.22 10.41
C THR A 252 14.95 -13.34 10.63
N ALA A 253 15.14 -12.07 11.00
CA ALA A 253 14.07 -11.14 11.35
C ALA A 253 13.03 -11.02 10.21
N PRO A 254 11.73 -11.36 10.45
CA PRO A 254 10.71 -11.42 9.40
C PRO A 254 10.50 -10.12 8.64
N ARG A 255 10.60 -8.97 9.33
CA ARG A 255 10.40 -7.63 8.74
C ARG A 255 11.36 -7.27 7.61
N PHE A 256 12.48 -7.99 7.48
CA PHE A 256 13.48 -7.76 6.44
C PHE A 256 13.50 -8.84 5.37
N ARG A 257 12.58 -9.81 5.42
CA ARG A 257 12.51 -10.86 4.39
C ARG A 257 12.13 -10.23 3.04
N PRO A 258 12.70 -10.72 1.92
CA PRO A 258 13.62 -11.85 1.80
C PRO A 258 15.12 -11.47 1.89
N LEU A 259 15.48 -10.27 2.36
CA LEU A 259 16.89 -9.89 2.58
C LEU A 259 17.50 -10.53 3.83
N THR A 260 16.67 -11.04 4.74
CA THR A 260 17.02 -11.95 5.83
C THR A 260 16.59 -13.38 5.49
N TRP A 261 17.13 -14.34 6.22
CA TRP A 261 16.76 -15.75 6.08
C TRP A 261 15.26 -15.95 6.34
N THR A 262 14.64 -16.60 5.37
CA THR A 262 13.32 -17.22 5.51
C THR A 262 13.57 -18.69 5.82
N LEU A 263 13.15 -19.13 6.99
CA LEU A 263 13.33 -20.50 7.46
C LEU A 263 12.08 -21.33 7.17
N TYR A 264 12.27 -22.60 6.85
CA TYR A 264 11.18 -23.55 6.66
C TYR A 264 10.57 -23.97 8.00
N ASP A 265 9.24 -24.04 8.04
CA ASP A 265 8.46 -24.55 9.17
C ASP A 265 7.21 -25.23 8.58
N GLY A 266 7.12 -26.55 8.72
CA GLY A 266 6.07 -27.34 8.07
C GLY A 266 6.06 -28.82 8.46
N VAL A 267 5.19 -29.59 7.79
CA VAL A 267 4.98 -31.01 8.13
C VAL A 267 6.14 -31.92 7.75
N ASP A 268 6.96 -31.53 6.76
CA ASP A 268 8.08 -32.32 6.27
C ASP A 268 9.39 -32.03 7.04
N GLY A 269 9.36 -31.11 8.02
CA GLY A 269 10.53 -30.73 8.80
C GLY A 269 10.47 -29.30 9.35
N ALA A 270 11.54 -28.86 9.99
CA ALA A 270 11.67 -27.52 10.54
C ALA A 270 13.11 -27.02 10.49
N ALA A 271 13.28 -25.71 10.37
CA ALA A 271 14.55 -25.02 10.48
C ALA A 271 14.44 -23.91 11.53
N GLU A 272 15.20 -24.04 12.62
CA GLU A 272 15.11 -23.16 13.79
C GLU A 272 16.49 -22.67 14.20
N LEU A 273 16.55 -21.52 14.86
CA LEU A 273 17.80 -21.02 15.41
C LEU A 273 18.28 -21.94 16.54
N ALA A 274 19.55 -22.33 16.48
CA ALA A 274 20.18 -23.11 17.54
C ALA A 274 20.57 -22.22 18.74
N ALA A 275 20.77 -22.83 19.91
CA ALA A 275 21.30 -22.15 21.08
C ALA A 275 22.77 -21.73 20.83
N GLY A 276 23.04 -20.43 20.76
CA GLY A 276 24.40 -19.89 20.58
C GLY A 276 24.77 -19.42 19.17
N ASP A 277 23.77 -19.03 18.36
CA ASP A 277 23.86 -18.72 16.92
C ASP A 277 24.13 -19.96 16.05
N GLY A 278 23.46 -20.05 14.89
CA GLY A 278 23.42 -21.26 14.06
C GLY A 278 22.00 -21.69 13.70
N LEU A 279 21.88 -22.75 12.90
CA LEU A 279 20.61 -23.28 12.42
C LEU A 279 20.51 -24.77 12.71
N ALA A 280 19.54 -25.18 13.52
CA ALA A 280 19.14 -26.56 13.65
C ALA A 280 18.09 -26.88 12.59
N VAL A 281 18.30 -27.93 11.82
CA VAL A 281 17.38 -28.38 10.79
C VAL A 281 17.01 -29.83 11.05
N THR A 282 15.72 -30.13 10.95
CA THR A 282 15.17 -31.49 10.98
C THR A 282 14.35 -31.69 9.71
N VAL A 283 14.48 -32.84 9.07
CA VAL A 283 13.69 -33.23 7.90
C VAL A 283 13.20 -34.66 8.04
N ALA A 284 11.95 -34.88 7.69
CA ALA A 284 11.35 -36.21 7.69
C ALA A 284 12.03 -37.14 6.66
N PRO A 285 11.98 -38.46 6.85
CA PRO A 285 12.56 -39.43 5.92
C PRO A 285 12.07 -39.24 4.48
N GLU A 286 12.99 -39.33 3.52
CA GLU A 286 12.73 -39.18 2.08
C GLU A 286 12.09 -37.85 1.65
N LYS A 287 11.92 -36.89 2.56
CA LYS A 287 11.42 -35.55 2.25
C LYS A 287 12.56 -34.63 1.91
N ARG A 288 12.22 -33.57 1.15
CA ARG A 288 13.14 -32.51 0.78
C ARG A 288 12.53 -31.16 1.12
N ILE A 289 13.27 -30.36 1.88
CA ILE A 289 12.85 -29.00 2.27
C ILE A 289 13.91 -27.97 1.84
N VAL A 290 13.47 -26.74 1.57
CA VAL A 290 14.36 -25.57 1.46
C VAL A 290 14.46 -24.99 2.87
N ALA A 291 15.36 -25.54 3.68
CA ALA A 291 15.50 -25.21 5.10
C ALA A 291 15.71 -23.71 5.35
N ALA A 292 16.48 -23.04 4.50
CA ALA A 292 16.67 -21.60 4.56
C ALA A 292 16.82 -20.99 3.16
N SER A 293 16.18 -19.85 2.93
CA SER A 293 16.30 -19.07 1.69
C SER A 293 16.54 -17.59 1.97
N ARG A 294 17.41 -16.96 1.19
CA ARG A 294 17.74 -15.53 1.32
C ARG A 294 18.18 -14.91 0.01
N MET A 295 17.77 -13.67 -0.23
CA MET A 295 18.30 -12.82 -1.29
C MET A 295 19.49 -12.00 -0.78
N ILE A 296 20.59 -12.05 -1.53
CA ILE A 296 21.77 -11.21 -1.31
C ILE A 296 22.12 -10.44 -2.59
N ALA A 297 22.82 -9.32 -2.45
CA ALA A 297 23.38 -8.65 -3.64
C ALA A 297 24.69 -9.33 -4.03
N PRO A 298 24.98 -9.43 -5.34
CA PRO A 298 26.28 -9.85 -5.80
C PRO A 298 27.29 -8.78 -5.41
N ALA A 299 28.13 -9.07 -4.41
CA ALA A 299 29.18 -8.15 -4.00
C ALA A 299 30.34 -8.19 -5.00
N GLN A 300 30.61 -9.36 -5.58
CA GLN A 300 31.74 -9.66 -6.46
C GLN A 300 31.37 -10.81 -7.40
N ALA A 301 32.13 -10.96 -8.49
CA ALA A 301 31.95 -12.05 -9.46
C ALA A 301 32.39 -13.42 -8.91
N HIS A 302 33.42 -13.44 -8.05
CA HIS A 302 33.98 -14.67 -7.51
C HIS A 302 33.82 -14.69 -6.00
N LEU A 303 33.07 -15.67 -5.49
CA LEU A 303 32.75 -15.78 -4.07
C LEU A 303 33.08 -17.19 -3.57
N ILE A 304 33.38 -17.30 -2.28
CA ILE A 304 33.53 -18.57 -1.57
C ILE A 304 32.49 -18.60 -0.46
N LEU A 305 31.56 -19.55 -0.56
CA LEU A 305 30.67 -19.89 0.54
C LEU A 305 31.41 -20.83 1.50
N ARG A 306 31.56 -20.41 2.75
CA ARG A 306 32.18 -21.19 3.81
C ARG A 306 31.10 -21.66 4.78
N GLN A 307 31.06 -22.95 5.04
CA GLN A 307 30.11 -23.53 5.99
C GLN A 307 30.81 -24.51 6.94
N ARG A 308 30.40 -24.47 8.20
CA ARG A 308 30.65 -25.55 9.17
C ARG A 308 29.31 -26.12 9.62
N PHE A 309 29.24 -27.43 9.70
CA PHE A 309 28.05 -28.14 10.17
C PHE A 309 28.42 -29.38 10.99
N THR A 310 27.45 -29.84 11.76
CA THR A 310 27.51 -31.03 12.60
C THR A 310 26.30 -31.91 12.32
N LEU A 311 26.51 -33.22 12.23
CA LEU A 311 25.45 -34.21 12.07
C LEU A 311 25.30 -34.97 13.39
N PRO A 312 24.22 -34.73 14.17
CA PRO A 312 24.05 -35.38 15.47
C PRO A 312 23.93 -36.90 15.39
N ASP A 313 23.35 -37.41 14.30
CA ASP A 313 23.24 -38.84 14.02
C ASP A 313 23.80 -39.15 12.62
N PRO A 314 25.05 -39.61 12.54
CA PRO A 314 25.66 -40.01 11.27
C PRO A 314 24.94 -41.16 10.56
N SER A 315 24.16 -41.99 11.28
CA SER A 315 23.43 -43.12 10.69
C SER A 315 22.18 -42.68 9.91
N ALA A 316 21.67 -41.47 10.21
CA ALA A 316 20.56 -40.81 9.50
C ALA A 316 21.02 -39.46 8.90
N ALA A 317 22.22 -39.44 8.31
CA ALA A 317 22.86 -38.23 7.79
C ALA A 317 22.13 -37.66 6.54
N PRO A 318 21.52 -36.46 6.62
CA PRO A 318 20.81 -35.89 5.48
C PRO A 318 21.74 -35.52 4.33
N LEU A 319 21.21 -35.49 3.10
CA LEU A 319 21.86 -34.82 1.99
C LEU A 319 21.62 -33.31 2.13
N ILE A 320 22.69 -32.56 2.36
CA ILE A 320 22.66 -31.10 2.41
C ILE A 320 23.14 -30.54 1.08
N THR A 321 22.32 -29.73 0.44
CA THR A 321 22.61 -29.12 -0.87
C THR A 321 22.47 -27.61 -0.78
N TRP A 322 23.47 -26.88 -1.24
CA TRP A 322 23.33 -25.46 -1.53
C TRP A 322 22.97 -25.25 -2.99
N GLN A 323 22.04 -24.33 -3.25
CA GLN A 323 21.69 -23.86 -4.58
C GLN A 323 21.77 -22.33 -4.62
N ALA A 324 22.24 -21.80 -5.74
CA ALA A 324 22.21 -20.38 -6.01
C ALA A 324 21.50 -20.10 -7.33
N TYR A 325 20.58 -19.15 -7.27
CA TYR A 325 19.85 -18.65 -8.42
C TYR A 325 20.22 -17.20 -8.64
N CYS A 326 20.54 -16.87 -9.89
CA CYS A 326 20.72 -15.52 -10.31
C CYS A 326 19.36 -14.94 -10.66
N ARG A 327 19.00 -13.82 -10.04
CA ARG A 327 17.86 -13.00 -10.47
C ARG A 327 18.29 -12.13 -11.63
N ARG A 328 17.58 -12.29 -12.74
CA ARG A 328 17.66 -11.48 -13.95
C ARG A 328 16.25 -10.98 -14.29
N ILE A 329 16.16 -10.05 -15.22
CA ILE A 329 14.89 -9.53 -15.74
C ILE A 329 14.02 -10.68 -16.30
N ASP A 330 14.66 -11.68 -16.92
CA ASP A 330 13.99 -12.79 -17.60
C ASP A 330 13.58 -13.94 -16.64
N GLY A 331 13.79 -13.76 -15.33
CA GLY A 331 13.45 -14.72 -14.29
C GLY A 331 14.67 -15.29 -13.52
N PRO A 332 14.43 -16.14 -12.52
CA PRO A 332 15.48 -16.79 -11.76
C PRO A 332 16.16 -17.89 -12.60
N GLN A 333 17.47 -17.82 -12.74
CA GLN A 333 18.28 -18.86 -13.39
C GLN A 333 19.19 -19.52 -12.36
N ARG A 334 19.05 -20.82 -12.13
CA ARG A 334 20.00 -21.57 -11.31
C ARG A 334 21.35 -21.62 -12.02
N PHE A 335 22.40 -21.17 -11.36
CA PHE A 335 23.76 -21.18 -11.93
C PHE A 335 24.74 -22.02 -11.11
N TRP A 336 24.37 -22.40 -9.89
CA TRP A 336 25.27 -23.13 -9.01
C TRP A 336 24.51 -24.07 -8.09
N THR A 337 25.08 -25.25 -7.89
CA THR A 337 24.59 -26.30 -6.99
C THR A 337 25.79 -27.05 -6.41
N ARG A 338 25.77 -27.29 -5.11
CA ARG A 338 26.82 -28.03 -4.41
C ARG A 338 26.20 -28.90 -3.32
N ASP A 339 26.45 -30.19 -3.41
CA ASP A 339 26.16 -31.15 -2.35
C ASP A 339 27.33 -31.15 -1.37
N LEU A 340 27.04 -31.14 -0.07
CA LEU A 340 28.07 -31.24 0.95
C LEU A 340 28.56 -32.69 1.07
N PRO A 341 29.87 -32.90 1.29
CA PRO A 341 30.41 -34.23 1.46
C PRO A 341 29.81 -34.91 2.71
N ALA A 342 29.65 -36.23 2.64
CA ALA A 342 29.12 -37.04 3.74
C ALA A 342 30.11 -37.22 4.91
N VAL A 343 31.30 -36.59 4.88
CA VAL A 343 32.42 -36.91 5.78
C VAL A 343 32.93 -35.68 6.54
N THR A 344 33.23 -35.93 7.82
CA THR A 344 33.70 -35.08 8.93
C THR A 344 32.95 -33.77 9.15
N ALA A 345 31.85 -33.92 9.91
CA ALA A 345 31.33 -32.89 10.78
C ALA A 345 32.48 -32.11 11.45
N ASN A 346 32.29 -30.80 11.60
CA ASN A 346 33.20 -29.85 12.25
C ASN A 346 34.36 -29.25 11.42
N GLU A 347 34.51 -29.60 10.13
CA GLU A 347 35.40 -28.87 9.21
C GLU A 347 34.67 -27.72 8.49
N ILE A 348 35.44 -26.69 8.09
CA ILE A 348 34.90 -25.61 7.25
C ILE A 348 34.99 -26.06 5.79
N VAL A 349 33.85 -26.40 5.20
CA VAL A 349 33.72 -26.68 3.78
C VAL A 349 33.73 -25.36 3.01
N GLN A 350 34.65 -25.25 2.05
CA GLN A 350 34.75 -24.10 1.15
C GLN A 350 34.18 -24.45 -0.21
N MET A 351 33.20 -23.66 -0.67
CA MET A 351 32.53 -23.90 -1.94
C MET A 351 32.62 -22.65 -2.80
N PRO A 352 33.53 -22.63 -3.80
CA PRO A 352 33.61 -21.51 -4.74
C PRO A 352 32.35 -21.47 -5.61
N LEU A 353 31.86 -20.26 -5.86
CA LEU A 353 30.81 -19.96 -6.82
C LEU A 353 31.19 -18.74 -7.68
N ASP A 354 30.94 -18.85 -8.97
CA ASP A 354 31.15 -17.79 -9.94
C ASP A 354 29.79 -17.22 -10.34
N VAL A 355 29.59 -15.93 -10.04
CA VAL A 355 28.34 -15.22 -10.29
C VAL A 355 28.26 -14.85 -11.77
N PRO A 356 27.19 -15.22 -12.48
CA PRO A 356 27.01 -14.86 -13.89
C PRO A 356 27.01 -13.33 -14.09
N GLU A 357 27.47 -12.89 -15.27
CA GLU A 357 27.40 -11.49 -15.65
C GLU A 357 25.93 -11.01 -15.74
N GLY A 358 25.68 -9.78 -15.30
CA GLY A 358 24.35 -9.17 -15.30
C GLY A 358 23.42 -9.74 -14.20
N CYS A 359 23.96 -10.43 -13.21
CA CYS A 359 23.18 -10.83 -12.05
C CYS A 359 22.86 -9.61 -11.17
N VAL A 360 21.58 -9.35 -10.89
CA VAL A 360 21.18 -8.23 -10.01
C VAL A 360 20.96 -8.67 -8.56
N GLY A 361 20.76 -9.98 -8.34
CA GLY A 361 20.56 -10.57 -7.03
C GLY A 361 20.87 -12.07 -7.03
N ILE A 362 21.37 -12.59 -5.92
CA ILE A 362 21.62 -14.02 -5.73
C ILE A 362 20.63 -14.52 -4.67
N GLN A 363 19.75 -15.43 -5.06
CA GLN A 363 18.97 -16.20 -4.10
C GLN A 363 19.80 -17.42 -3.71
N LEU A 364 20.14 -17.52 -2.42
CA LEU A 364 20.81 -18.66 -1.83
C LEU A 364 19.80 -19.52 -1.08
N ASP A 365 19.72 -20.78 -1.48
CA ASP A 365 18.84 -21.77 -0.88
C ASP A 365 19.70 -22.88 -0.26
N LEU A 366 19.47 -23.15 1.02
CA LEU A 366 19.97 -24.32 1.75
C LEU A 366 18.87 -25.37 1.73
N LEU A 367 19.13 -26.49 1.08
CA LEU A 367 18.21 -27.60 0.99
C LEU A 367 18.72 -28.77 1.84
N MET A 368 17.77 -29.50 2.41
CA MET A 368 18.05 -30.71 3.16
C MET A 368 17.11 -31.80 2.70
N THR A 369 17.66 -32.98 2.40
CA THR A 369 16.90 -34.17 2.01
C THR A 369 17.12 -35.27 3.04
N GLY A 370 16.03 -35.79 3.60
CA GLY A 370 16.05 -36.88 4.55
C GLY A 370 16.53 -38.18 3.92
N THR A 371 17.25 -38.99 4.70
CA THR A 371 17.66 -40.31 4.28
C THR A 371 16.47 -41.27 4.23
N ILE A 372 16.65 -42.39 3.55
CA ILE A 372 15.72 -43.51 3.62
C ILE A 372 15.78 -44.06 5.06
N GLY A 373 14.63 -44.23 5.70
CA GLY A 373 14.55 -44.71 7.08
C GLY A 373 13.26 -44.33 7.79
N THR A 374 13.22 -44.53 9.10
CA THR A 374 12.06 -44.22 9.97
C THR A 374 12.31 -43.02 10.88
N SER A 375 13.55 -42.57 11.00
CA SER A 375 13.97 -41.46 11.87
C SER A 375 14.22 -40.19 11.06
N ASP A 376 13.82 -39.04 11.61
CA ASP A 376 14.13 -37.75 11.03
C ASP A 376 15.64 -37.52 10.94
N ALA A 377 16.07 -37.00 9.80
CA ALA A 377 17.45 -36.59 9.60
C ALA A 377 17.69 -35.19 10.19
N LYS A 378 18.81 -35.01 10.88
CA LYS A 378 19.12 -33.76 11.61
C LYS A 378 20.48 -33.21 11.19
N ALA A 379 20.57 -31.89 11.11
CA ALA A 379 21.82 -31.17 10.91
C ALA A 379 21.85 -29.90 11.76
N LEU A 380 23.02 -29.57 12.28
CA LEU A 380 23.31 -28.30 12.93
C LEU A 380 24.28 -27.51 12.05
N ILE A 381 23.86 -26.35 11.56
CA ILE A 381 24.70 -25.45 10.77
C ILE A 381 25.27 -24.39 11.70
N ASP A 382 26.52 -24.59 12.11
CA ASP A 382 27.18 -23.77 13.13
C ASP A 382 27.69 -22.43 12.59
N ARG A 383 28.12 -22.40 11.32
CA ARG A 383 28.68 -21.20 10.69
C ARG A 383 28.39 -21.19 9.21
N VAL A 384 27.95 -20.03 8.71
CA VAL A 384 27.86 -19.74 7.27
C VAL A 384 28.37 -18.33 7.03
N ASP A 385 29.29 -18.19 6.09
CA ASP A 385 29.76 -16.89 5.66
C ASP A 385 30.19 -16.91 4.19
N LEU A 386 30.22 -15.73 3.58
CA LEU A 386 30.52 -15.54 2.16
C LEU A 386 31.64 -14.54 2.03
N VAL A 387 32.73 -14.94 1.39
CA VAL A 387 33.92 -14.12 1.22
C VAL A 387 34.28 -13.98 -0.25
N ALA A 388 35.02 -12.92 -0.56
CA ALA A 388 35.73 -12.77 -1.81
C ALA A 388 36.70 -13.94 -1.99
N ARG A 389 36.80 -14.46 -3.22
CA ARG A 389 37.83 -15.44 -3.57
C ARG A 389 39.20 -14.79 -3.71
#